data_AF-A0A937NG74-F1
#
_entry.id   AF-A0A937NG74-F1
#
_cell.length_a   1.000
_cell.length_b   1.000
_cell.length_c   1.000
_cell.angle_alpha   90.00
_cell.angle_beta   90.00
_cell.angle_gamma   90.00
#
_symmetry.space_group_name_H-M   'P 1'
#
loop_
_entity.id
_entity.type
_entity.pdbx_description
1 polymer ?
#
loop_
_entity_poly.entity_id
_entity_poly.type
_entity_poly.pdbx_seq_one_letter_code
_entity_poly.pdbx_strand_id
1 'polypeptide(L)'
;MAWEGVKERPLLGWGQENFNFVFNKYYEPSLYAQEQWFDRVHSIFFDWLIAGGILGFLGFISVPIFMLYYLWRKLEINLSVTEKSIFTGLLAGYFFHNIFVFDNIISYILFFSVVAYIYAHSTMIRNGQEIVENDEENKTGVKQVAAVFIIIAVIFSLYFFNIKGMATAKAIIAGISPQAEGVDANIASFEKAIAYGVVGKQEVVEQMVTTALRVREQGADIETQTKFFELANKSMGDLIEEVPNDARLRIFYGAFLSQFNLYNEALPHLKKAVELSPNKQTIIFELGTAYLNLGDENKAFEIFEDAYELDTNFKNAEIIYRVGAIYADKEAQVDAILGPISDKDRTEGRIINAYTRAGRVNDVVRSWELSIEKNPNNPQFHVSLAAAYLQVGRRQEAVVQIQKAIDLNPEFKDQGEFFIKEIQAGRNP
;
A
#
# COMPACT_ATOMS: atom_id res chain seq x y z
N MET A 1 10.90 -7.65 12.89
CA MET A 1 11.18 -7.67 11.42
C MET A 1 12.62 -7.38 11.00
N ALA A 2 13.12 -6.12 11.05
CA ALA A 2 14.42 -5.77 10.44
C ALA A 2 15.61 -6.58 10.96
N TRP A 3 15.64 -6.88 12.26
CA TRP A 3 16.68 -7.72 12.84
C TRP A 3 16.76 -9.12 12.21
N GLU A 4 15.62 -9.73 11.85
CA GLU A 4 15.61 -11.02 11.14
C GLU A 4 16.21 -10.89 9.73
N GLY A 5 15.92 -9.79 9.04
CA GLY A 5 16.57 -9.48 7.75
C GLY A 5 18.09 -9.35 7.86
N VAL A 6 18.58 -8.71 8.94
CA VAL A 6 20.03 -8.60 9.20
C VAL A 6 20.64 -9.98 9.46
N LYS A 7 19.99 -10.84 10.24
CA LYS A 7 20.48 -12.22 10.49
C LYS A 7 20.55 -13.05 9.22
N GLU A 8 19.61 -12.88 8.29
CA GLU A 8 19.59 -13.62 7.03
C GLU A 8 20.75 -13.20 6.10
N ARG A 9 21.09 -11.91 6.06
CA ARG A 9 22.14 -11.36 5.18
C ARG A 9 23.11 -10.44 5.93
N PRO A 10 23.91 -10.96 6.88
CA PRO A 10 24.65 -10.12 7.83
C PRO A 10 25.83 -9.38 7.19
N LEU A 11 26.42 -9.88 6.11
CA LEU A 11 27.64 -9.29 5.54
C LEU A 11 27.36 -8.14 4.58
N LEU A 12 26.48 -8.36 3.59
CA LEU A 12 26.20 -7.44 2.50
C LEU A 12 24.78 -6.85 2.53
N GLY A 13 23.91 -7.34 3.42
CA GLY A 13 22.53 -6.90 3.48
C GLY A 13 21.69 -7.32 2.27
N TRP A 14 20.59 -6.62 2.08
CA TRP A 14 19.56 -6.79 1.06
C TRP A 14 19.72 -5.82 -0.10
N GLY A 15 20.63 -4.85 -0.01
CA GLY A 15 20.76 -3.75 -0.97
C GLY A 15 19.96 -2.52 -0.57
N GLN A 16 20.30 -1.39 -1.18
CA GLN A 16 19.63 -0.11 -0.94
C GLN A 16 18.15 -0.17 -1.36
N GLU A 17 17.26 0.45 -0.57
CA GLU A 17 15.80 0.47 -0.77
C GLU A 17 15.08 -0.89 -0.77
N ASN A 18 15.72 -1.96 -0.30
CA ASN A 18 15.18 -3.34 -0.34
C ASN A 18 14.59 -3.82 0.99
N PHE A 19 14.34 -2.92 1.95
CA PHE A 19 13.70 -3.28 3.21
C PHE A 19 12.27 -3.81 3.00
N ASN A 20 11.60 -3.47 1.88
CA ASN A 20 10.25 -3.95 1.57
C ASN A 20 10.18 -5.49 1.53
N PHE A 21 11.21 -6.16 1.01
CA PHE A 21 11.26 -7.61 0.93
C PHE A 21 11.41 -8.25 2.31
N VAL A 22 12.20 -7.62 3.18
CA VAL A 22 12.38 -8.05 4.57
C VAL A 22 11.08 -7.86 5.34
N PHE A 23 10.45 -6.69 5.20
CA PHE A 23 9.18 -6.37 5.83
C PHE A 23 8.09 -7.38 5.42
N ASN A 24 7.96 -7.65 4.11
CA ASN A 24 6.97 -8.58 3.61
C ASN A 24 7.20 -10.01 4.12
N LYS A 25 8.44 -10.51 4.02
CA LYS A 25 8.81 -11.87 4.43
C LYS A 25 8.60 -12.12 5.92
N TYR A 26 8.95 -11.13 6.75
CA TYR A 26 8.89 -11.23 8.20
C TYR A 26 7.72 -10.47 8.81
N TYR A 27 6.70 -10.12 8.01
CA TYR A 27 5.58 -9.31 8.45
C TYR A 27 5.00 -9.84 9.76
N GLU A 28 4.83 -8.95 10.73
CA GLU A 28 4.25 -9.28 12.02
C GLU A 28 2.74 -9.08 11.95
N PRO A 29 1.92 -10.15 12.05
CA PRO A 29 0.47 -10.10 11.89
C PRO A 29 -0.22 -9.02 12.71
N SER A 30 0.26 -8.75 13.94
CA SER A 30 -0.28 -7.75 14.87
C SER A 30 -0.22 -6.31 14.36
N LEU A 31 0.60 -6.03 13.33
CA LEU A 31 0.69 -4.71 12.70
C LEU A 31 -0.55 -4.38 11.84
N TYR A 32 -1.50 -5.31 11.68
CA TYR A 32 -2.73 -5.08 10.93
C TYR A 32 -3.50 -3.83 11.37
N ALA A 33 -3.41 -3.47 12.67
CA ALA A 33 -4.13 -2.37 13.30
C ALA A 33 -3.40 -1.01 13.20
N GLN A 34 -2.16 -1.01 12.70
CA GLN A 34 -1.29 0.16 12.65
C GLN A 34 -0.88 0.43 11.20
N GLU A 35 0.17 -0.26 10.73
CA GLU A 35 0.76 -0.07 9.41
C GLU A 35 0.74 -1.38 8.64
N GLN A 36 -0.29 -1.53 7.81
CA GLN A 36 -0.43 -2.70 6.93
C GLN A 36 0.58 -2.71 5.79
N TRP A 37 1.13 -1.54 5.44
CA TRP A 37 2.07 -1.38 4.35
C TRP A 37 3.40 -0.91 4.89
N PHE A 38 4.44 -1.41 4.23
CA PHE A 38 5.82 -1.06 4.47
C PHE A 38 6.03 0.46 4.50
N ASP A 39 6.61 0.95 5.59
CA ASP A 39 7.32 2.23 5.65
C ASP A 39 8.83 1.98 5.71
N ARG A 40 9.54 2.41 6.77
CA ARG A 40 10.97 2.18 6.95
C ARG A 40 11.26 1.58 8.32
N VAL A 41 12.50 1.19 8.59
CA VAL A 41 12.87 0.56 9.86
C VAL A 41 12.76 1.52 11.06
N HIS A 42 12.61 2.83 10.82
CA HIS A 42 12.63 3.87 11.85
C HIS A 42 13.93 3.86 12.69
N SER A 43 15.04 3.50 12.05
CA SER A 43 16.37 3.54 12.64
C SER A 43 17.41 3.50 11.54
N ILE A 44 18.21 4.55 11.40
CA ILE A 44 19.23 4.59 10.34
C ILE A 44 20.26 3.46 10.52
N PHE A 45 20.48 3.02 11.76
CA PHE A 45 21.41 1.93 12.09
C PHE A 45 20.94 0.63 11.45
N PHE A 46 19.66 0.30 11.63
CA PHE A 46 19.09 -0.86 10.98
C PHE A 46 18.90 -0.66 9.48
N ASP A 47 18.63 0.56 8.99
CA ASP A 47 18.60 0.82 7.55
C ASP A 47 19.94 0.48 6.89
N TRP A 48 21.07 0.93 7.47
CA TRP A 48 22.40 0.60 6.95
C TRP A 48 22.75 -0.90 7.09
N LEU A 49 22.34 -1.54 8.18
CA LEU A 49 22.52 -2.99 8.35
C LEU A 49 21.67 -3.79 7.35
N ILE A 50 20.45 -3.35 7.06
CA ILE A 50 19.61 -3.97 6.04
C ILE A 50 20.18 -3.69 4.65
N ALA A 51 20.58 -2.46 4.35
CA ALA A 51 21.01 -2.08 3.01
C ALA A 51 22.38 -2.69 2.63
N GLY A 52 23.36 -2.58 3.53
CA GLY A 52 24.76 -2.95 3.24
C GLY A 52 25.36 -3.97 4.20
N GLY A 53 24.57 -4.55 5.11
CA GLY A 53 25.07 -5.47 6.12
C GLY A 53 26.04 -4.80 7.09
N ILE A 54 26.85 -5.62 7.75
CA ILE A 54 27.88 -5.13 8.65
C ILE A 54 28.93 -4.28 7.93
N LEU A 55 29.21 -4.53 6.65
CA LEU A 55 30.18 -3.75 5.90
C LEU A 55 29.66 -2.33 5.62
N GLY A 56 28.42 -2.20 5.16
CA GLY A 56 27.77 -0.90 4.99
C GLY A 56 27.62 -0.15 6.31
N PHE A 57 27.22 -0.86 7.37
CA PHE A 57 27.11 -0.28 8.70
C PHE A 57 28.47 0.19 9.26
N LEU A 58 29.53 -0.59 9.11
CA LEU A 58 30.89 -0.18 9.48
C LEU A 58 31.34 1.05 8.69
N GLY A 59 31.00 1.12 7.40
CA GLY A 59 31.20 2.31 6.57
C GLY A 59 30.50 3.53 7.15
N PHE A 60 29.21 3.41 7.48
CA PHE A 60 28.42 4.47 8.09
C PHE A 60 29.01 4.97 9.42
N ILE A 61 29.32 4.07 10.37
CA ILE A 61 29.88 4.47 11.67
C ILE A 61 31.34 4.93 11.58
N SER A 62 32.06 4.59 10.49
CA SER A 62 33.42 5.08 10.31
C SER A 62 33.46 6.61 10.18
N VAL A 63 32.43 7.21 9.58
CA VAL A 63 32.36 8.67 9.36
C VAL A 63 32.44 9.45 10.69
N PRO A 64 31.58 9.23 11.70
CA PRO A 64 31.73 9.90 12.99
C PRO A 64 33.02 9.54 13.72
N ILE A 65 33.48 8.30 13.64
CA ILE A 65 34.73 7.88 14.27
C ILE A 65 35.90 8.69 13.71
N PHE A 66 35.99 8.80 12.39
CA PHE A 66 37.03 9.59 11.74
C PHE A 66 36.86 11.08 12.02
N MET A 67 35.65 11.63 12.04
CA MET A 67 35.44 13.04 12.40
C MET A 67 35.93 13.34 13.81
N LEU A 68 35.58 12.52 14.80
CA LEU A 68 36.06 12.67 16.17
C LEU A 68 37.59 12.50 16.26
N TYR A 69 38.13 11.52 15.54
CA TYR A 69 39.57 11.33 15.41
C TYR A 69 40.28 12.57 14.85
N TYR A 70 39.76 13.16 13.76
CA TYR A 70 40.33 14.37 13.17
C TYR A 70 40.22 15.56 14.13
N LEU A 71 39.05 15.75 14.75
CA LEU A 71 38.77 16.86 15.68
C LEU A 71 39.73 16.89 16.88
N TRP A 72 40.06 15.72 17.42
CA TRP A 72 40.82 15.60 18.68
C TRP A 72 42.28 15.18 18.52
N ARG A 73 42.64 14.38 17.50
CA ARG A 73 43.99 13.80 17.36
C ARG A 73 44.85 14.48 16.29
N LYS A 74 44.26 15.08 15.26
CA LYS A 74 45.03 15.90 14.31
C LYS A 74 45.23 17.30 14.92
N LEU A 75 46.47 17.58 15.33
CA LEU A 75 46.93 18.79 16.03
C LEU A 75 46.84 20.09 15.22
N GLU A 76 46.33 20.03 13.98
CA GLU A 76 46.33 21.13 13.02
C GLU A 76 44.91 21.59 12.67
N ILE A 77 43.97 21.56 13.63
CA ILE A 77 42.64 22.14 13.46
C ILE A 77 42.55 23.37 14.35
N ASN A 78 42.29 24.54 13.75
CA ASN A 78 42.24 25.84 14.43
C ASN A 78 40.88 26.02 15.14
N LEU A 79 40.58 25.13 16.06
CA LEU A 79 39.38 25.18 16.88
C LEU A 79 39.77 25.12 18.36
N SER A 80 39.15 25.98 19.16
CA SER A 80 39.25 25.96 20.61
C SER A 80 38.68 24.65 21.18
N VAL A 81 39.07 24.32 22.42
CA VAL A 81 38.52 23.15 23.13
C VAL A 81 37.00 23.25 23.25
N THR A 82 36.46 24.45 23.45
CA THR A 82 35.02 24.70 23.51
C THR A 82 34.34 24.35 22.18
N GLU A 83 34.87 24.83 21.05
CA GLU A 83 34.31 24.54 19.72
C GLU A 83 34.39 23.04 19.41
N LYS A 84 35.52 22.39 19.69
CA LYS A 84 35.67 20.93 19.56
C LYS A 84 34.64 20.19 20.42
N SER A 85 34.35 20.68 21.62
CA SER A 85 33.35 20.08 22.50
C SER A 85 31.93 20.26 21.95
N ILE A 86 31.61 21.43 21.39
CA ILE A 86 30.32 21.69 20.71
C ILE A 86 30.13 20.73 19.54
N PHE A 87 31.11 20.61 18.64
CA PHE A 87 31.01 19.68 17.51
C PHE A 87 30.92 18.22 17.95
N THR A 88 31.64 17.83 18.99
CA THR A 88 31.51 16.48 19.59
C THR A 88 30.09 16.25 20.10
N GLY A 89 29.51 17.23 20.80
CA GLY A 89 28.13 17.16 21.28
C GLY A 89 27.10 17.11 20.15
N LEU A 90 27.29 17.91 19.09
CA LEU A 90 26.44 17.88 17.89
C LEU A 90 26.47 16.53 17.19
N LEU A 91 27.67 15.96 17.00
CA LEU A 91 27.82 14.61 16.45
C LEU A 91 27.15 13.57 17.35
N ALA A 92 27.42 13.60 18.66
CA ALA A 92 26.79 12.67 19.59
C ALA A 92 25.25 12.77 19.56
N GLY A 93 24.71 13.99 19.54
CA GLY A 93 23.27 14.23 19.45
C GLY A 93 22.66 13.73 18.14
N TYR A 94 23.31 14.01 17.00
CA TYR A 94 22.89 13.53 15.69
C TYR A 94 22.86 12.00 15.62
N PHE A 95 23.94 11.33 16.03
CA PHE A 95 23.99 9.86 15.98
C PHE A 95 23.08 9.21 17.01
N PHE A 96 22.85 9.82 18.17
CA PHE A 96 21.86 9.35 19.14
C PHE A 96 20.44 9.46 18.58
N HIS A 97 20.09 10.59 17.96
CA HIS A 97 18.79 10.77 17.29
C HIS A 97 18.55 9.70 16.22
N ASN A 98 19.58 9.43 15.42
CA ASN A 98 19.58 8.45 14.34
C ASN A 98 19.38 6.99 14.78
N ILE A 99 19.50 6.68 16.08
CA ILE A 99 19.12 5.36 16.62
C ILE A 99 17.61 5.13 16.47
N PHE A 100 16.80 6.18 16.62
CA PHE A 100 15.35 6.11 16.71
C PHE A 100 14.62 6.71 15.49
N VAL A 101 15.37 7.38 14.60
CA VAL A 101 14.83 8.12 13.45
C VAL A 101 15.76 7.94 12.25
N PHE A 102 15.26 8.28 11.07
CA PHE A 102 16.01 8.29 9.82
C PHE A 102 16.32 9.72 9.35
N ASP A 103 17.35 9.83 8.51
CA ASP A 103 17.73 11.11 7.92
C ASP A 103 16.78 11.57 6.81
N ASN A 104 16.62 12.89 6.70
CA ASN A 104 15.95 13.56 5.60
C ASN A 104 16.91 14.58 4.96
N ILE A 105 16.47 15.25 3.90
CA ILE A 105 17.34 16.16 3.15
C ILE A 105 17.89 17.31 4.03
N ILE A 106 17.11 17.76 5.01
CA ILE A 106 17.49 18.85 5.92
C ILE A 106 18.57 18.37 6.89
N SER A 107 18.39 17.19 7.51
CA SER A 107 19.39 16.64 8.43
C SER A 107 20.71 16.35 7.69
N TYR A 108 20.65 15.88 6.45
CA TYR A 108 21.84 15.71 5.61
C TYR A 108 22.54 17.04 5.30
N ILE A 109 21.81 18.09 4.90
CA ILE A 109 22.42 19.40 4.63
C ILE A 109 23.14 19.92 5.86
N LEU A 110 22.53 19.81 7.05
CA LEU A 110 23.14 20.25 8.31
C LEU A 110 24.37 19.39 8.65
N PHE A 111 24.25 18.07 8.54
CA PHE A 111 25.35 17.14 8.80
C PHE A 111 26.56 17.42 7.90
N PHE A 112 26.35 17.49 6.59
CA PHE A 112 27.43 17.77 5.63
C PHE A 112 27.98 19.19 5.74
N SER A 113 27.18 20.17 6.19
CA SER A 113 27.70 21.51 6.49
C SER A 113 28.67 21.49 7.67
N VAL A 114 28.37 20.71 8.72
CA VAL A 114 29.29 20.50 9.85
C VAL A 114 30.56 19.77 9.39
N VAL A 115 30.42 18.72 8.58
CA VAL A 115 31.57 17.98 8.02
C VAL A 115 32.47 18.92 7.20
N ALA A 116 31.87 19.71 6.30
CA ALA A 116 32.59 20.67 5.46
C ALA A 116 33.30 21.75 6.29
N TYR A 117 32.65 22.25 7.35
CA TYR A 117 33.24 23.23 8.27
C TYR A 117 34.47 22.67 9.00
N ILE A 118 34.36 21.47 9.57
CA ILE A 118 35.47 20.79 10.25
C ILE A 118 36.63 20.56 9.27
N TYR A 119 36.32 20.11 8.05
CA TYR A 119 37.32 19.89 7.01
C TYR A 119 38.05 21.18 6.62
N ALA A 120 37.33 22.27 6.33
CA ALA A 120 37.92 23.55 5.94
C ALA A 120 38.90 24.09 7.01
N HIS A 121 38.56 23.95 8.29
CA HIS A 121 39.43 24.36 9.40
C HIS A 121 40.63 23.43 9.62
N SER A 122 40.59 22.21 9.10
CA SER A 122 41.72 21.27 9.13
C SER A 122 42.75 21.51 8.02
N THR A 123 42.34 22.08 6.88
CA THR A 123 43.23 22.36 5.75
C THR A 123 43.96 23.69 5.87
N MET A 124 43.42 24.64 6.65
CA MET A 124 44.02 25.96 6.87
C MET A 124 45.40 25.92 7.55
N ILE A 125 45.72 24.89 8.34
CA ILE A 125 46.98 24.82 9.11
C ILE A 125 48.09 24.03 8.39
N ARG A 126 47.75 23.19 7.40
CA ARG A 126 48.77 22.44 6.64
C ARG A 126 49.75 23.36 5.88
N ASN A 127 49.41 24.64 5.74
CA ASN A 127 50.33 25.68 5.29
C ASN A 127 50.47 26.73 6.39
N GLY A 128 51.50 26.62 7.22
CA GLY A 128 51.98 27.72 8.08
C GLY A 128 52.55 28.92 7.30
N GLN A 129 52.24 29.01 6.01
CA GLN A 129 52.36 30.18 5.16
C GLN A 129 50.96 30.44 4.63
N GLU A 130 50.49 31.69 4.68
CA GLU A 130 49.43 32.12 3.77
C GLU A 130 49.80 31.60 2.38
N ILE A 131 49.02 30.67 1.85
CA ILE A 131 49.13 30.34 0.43
C ILE A 131 48.63 31.60 -0.26
N VAL A 132 49.55 32.48 -0.62
CA VAL A 132 49.37 33.27 -1.84
C VAL A 132 49.23 32.19 -2.92
N GLU A 133 48.01 31.98 -3.43
CA GLU A 133 47.72 31.05 -4.52
C GLU A 133 48.52 31.49 -5.76
N ASN A 134 49.81 31.17 -5.82
CA ASN A 134 50.60 31.23 -7.04
C ASN A 134 50.36 29.95 -7.86
N ASP A 135 49.10 29.71 -8.20
CA ASP A 135 48.65 28.56 -8.98
C ASP A 135 47.61 28.99 -10.03
N GLU A 136 47.74 30.23 -10.53
CA GLU A 136 46.85 30.81 -11.55
C GLU A 136 47.10 30.25 -12.96
N GLU A 137 48.22 29.58 -13.24
CA GLU A 137 48.60 29.32 -14.64
C GLU A 137 48.12 27.99 -15.25
N ASN A 138 47.44 27.11 -14.51
CA ASN A 138 46.90 25.86 -15.10
C ASN A 138 45.56 25.36 -14.53
N LYS A 139 44.94 26.07 -13.57
CA LYS A 139 43.65 25.67 -12.98
C LYS A 139 42.43 26.22 -13.73
N THR A 140 42.59 27.22 -14.60
CA THR A 140 41.50 27.80 -15.40
C THR A 140 40.92 26.78 -16.37
N GLY A 141 41.75 26.00 -17.07
CA GLY A 141 41.30 24.93 -17.97
C GLY A 141 40.52 23.83 -17.23
N VAL A 142 41.03 23.37 -16.08
CA VAL A 142 40.36 22.34 -15.27
C VAL A 142 39.03 22.84 -14.70
N LYS A 143 38.98 24.08 -14.19
CA LYS A 143 37.73 24.70 -13.69
C LYS A 143 36.70 24.90 -14.80
N GLN A 144 37.12 25.30 -16.00
CA GLN A 144 36.23 25.45 -17.17
C GLN A 144 35.67 24.09 -17.62
N VAL A 145 36.53 23.07 -17.71
CA VAL A 145 36.10 21.70 -18.04
C VAL A 145 35.13 21.18 -16.98
N ALA A 146 35.44 21.33 -15.69
CA ALA A 146 34.54 20.95 -14.60
C ALA A 146 33.20 21.71 -14.64
N ALA A 147 33.21 23.01 -14.95
CA ALA A 147 32.00 23.81 -15.11
C ALA A 147 31.12 23.29 -16.27
N VAL A 148 31.72 22.88 -17.39
CA VAL A 148 30.97 22.25 -18.50
C VAL A 148 30.32 20.95 -18.05
N PHE A 149 31.05 20.08 -17.34
CA PHE A 149 30.46 18.84 -16.80
C PHE A 149 29.34 19.11 -15.80
N ILE A 150 29.47 20.13 -14.94
CA ILE A 150 28.41 20.54 -14.00
C ILE A 150 27.18 21.02 -14.78
N ILE A 151 27.36 21.88 -15.79
CA ILE A 151 26.25 22.37 -16.62
C ILE A 151 25.55 21.20 -17.31
N ILE A 152 26.31 20.27 -17.88
CA ILE A 152 25.76 19.04 -18.50
C ILE A 152 24.98 18.24 -17.45
N ALA A 153 25.53 18.03 -16.25
CA ALA A 153 24.87 17.30 -15.17
C ALA A 153 23.59 18.00 -14.70
N VAL A 154 23.58 19.33 -14.64
CA VAL A 154 22.39 20.13 -14.30
C VAL A 154 21.34 20.00 -15.39
N ILE A 155 21.70 20.17 -16.66
CA ILE A 155 20.76 20.03 -17.79
C ILE A 155 20.19 18.60 -17.82
N PHE A 156 21.06 17.59 -17.65
CA PHE A 156 20.66 16.20 -17.54
C PHE A 156 19.65 16.00 -16.39
N SER A 157 19.97 16.52 -15.20
CA SER A 157 19.11 16.41 -14.01
C SER A 157 17.76 17.10 -14.22
N LEU A 158 17.77 18.32 -14.75
CA LEU A 158 16.54 19.07 -15.09
C LEU A 158 15.69 18.29 -16.08
N TYR A 159 16.28 17.70 -17.12
CA TYR A 159 15.53 16.96 -18.12
C TYR A 159 14.95 15.64 -17.59
N PHE A 160 15.80 14.76 -17.05
CA PHE A 160 15.42 13.41 -16.68
C PHE A 160 14.57 13.33 -15.41
N PHE A 161 14.85 14.17 -14.41
CA PHE A 161 14.12 14.12 -13.14
C PHE A 161 12.97 15.12 -13.05
N ASN A 162 13.09 16.30 -13.68
CA ASN A 162 12.07 17.34 -13.56
C ASN A 162 11.15 17.40 -14.79
N ILE A 163 11.69 17.61 -16.00
CA ILE A 163 10.88 17.82 -17.20
C ILE A 163 10.10 16.56 -17.56
N LYS A 164 10.74 15.40 -17.64
CA LYS A 164 10.04 14.15 -17.92
C LYS A 164 9.01 13.82 -16.83
N GLY A 165 9.35 14.04 -15.56
CA GLY A 165 8.43 13.84 -14.44
C GLY A 165 7.17 14.71 -14.56
N MET A 166 7.33 16.01 -14.81
CA MET A 166 6.21 16.93 -15.03
C MET A 166 5.39 16.56 -16.28
N ALA A 167 6.04 16.15 -17.37
CA ALA A 167 5.35 15.72 -18.58
C ALA A 167 4.51 14.46 -18.33
N THR A 168 5.05 13.51 -17.57
CA THR A 168 4.35 12.29 -17.14
C THR A 168 3.15 12.64 -16.26
N ALA A 169 3.34 13.48 -15.25
CA ALA A 169 2.25 13.91 -14.36
C ALA A 169 1.11 14.59 -15.14
N LYS A 170 1.43 15.47 -16.10
CA LYS A 170 0.42 16.08 -16.99
C LYS A 170 -0.32 15.04 -17.83
N ALA A 171 0.40 14.04 -18.34
CA ALA A 171 -0.19 12.97 -19.13
C ALA A 171 -1.10 12.06 -18.30
N ILE A 172 -0.73 11.74 -17.05
CA ILE A 172 -1.61 11.05 -16.09
C ILE A 172 -2.87 11.87 -15.84
N ILE A 173 -2.74 13.16 -15.53
CA ILE A 173 -3.89 14.04 -15.27
C ILE A 173 -4.85 14.06 -16.47
N ALA A 174 -4.31 14.14 -17.69
CA ALA A 174 -5.12 14.05 -18.90
C ALA A 174 -5.78 12.67 -19.04
N GLY A 175 -5.07 11.59 -18.71
CA GLY A 175 -5.57 10.22 -18.73
C GLY A 175 -6.72 9.94 -17.75
N ILE A 176 -6.71 10.56 -16.56
CA ILE A 176 -7.77 10.36 -15.55
C ILE A 176 -8.94 11.34 -15.68
N SER A 177 -8.77 12.47 -16.39
CA SER A 177 -9.78 13.53 -16.49
C SER A 177 -10.68 13.32 -17.70
N PRO A 178 -11.99 13.67 -17.65
CA PRO A 178 -12.85 13.62 -18.84
C PRO A 178 -12.25 14.42 -20.00
N GLN A 179 -12.13 13.82 -21.18
CA GLN A 179 -11.62 14.48 -22.39
C GLN A 179 -12.76 14.78 -23.37
N ALA A 180 -12.71 15.96 -24.02
CA ALA A 180 -13.69 16.35 -25.04
C ALA A 180 -13.66 15.43 -26.27
N GLU A 181 -12.50 14.82 -26.54
CA GLU A 181 -12.26 13.89 -27.66
C GLU A 181 -12.68 12.45 -27.32
N GLY A 182 -13.16 12.19 -26.11
CA GLY A 182 -13.60 10.87 -25.66
C GLY A 182 -12.49 10.00 -25.06
N VAL A 183 -12.85 8.75 -24.79
CA VAL A 183 -12.06 7.75 -24.05
C VAL A 183 -10.71 7.44 -24.71
N ASP A 184 -10.63 7.45 -26.04
CA ASP A 184 -9.39 7.14 -26.75
C ASP A 184 -8.29 8.19 -26.47
N ALA A 185 -8.65 9.45 -26.19
CA ALA A 185 -7.71 10.48 -25.79
C ALA A 185 -7.15 10.26 -24.37
N ASN A 186 -7.99 9.73 -23.47
CA ASN A 186 -7.55 9.30 -22.14
C ASN A 186 -6.50 8.18 -22.24
N ILE A 187 -6.78 7.17 -23.06
CA ILE A 187 -5.89 6.02 -23.29
C ILE A 187 -4.57 6.48 -23.91
N ALA A 188 -4.62 7.30 -24.97
CA ALA A 188 -3.41 7.84 -25.60
C ALA A 188 -2.56 8.66 -24.62
N SER A 189 -3.19 9.39 -23.70
CA SER A 189 -2.49 10.14 -22.65
C SER A 189 -1.77 9.21 -21.67
N PHE A 190 -2.41 8.11 -21.30
CA PHE A 190 -1.83 7.06 -20.46
C PHE A 190 -0.65 6.34 -21.14
N GLU A 191 -0.79 5.97 -22.42
CA GLU A 191 0.31 5.40 -23.20
C GLU A 191 1.50 6.35 -23.29
N LYS A 192 1.22 7.65 -23.50
CA LYS A 192 2.24 8.70 -23.49
C LYS A 192 2.94 8.80 -22.13
N ALA A 193 2.20 8.68 -21.03
CA ALA A 193 2.75 8.71 -19.68
C ALA A 193 3.75 7.56 -19.45
N ILE A 194 3.42 6.33 -19.85
CA ILE A 194 4.35 5.19 -19.77
C ILE A 194 5.57 5.41 -20.68
N ALA A 195 5.36 5.93 -21.90
CA ALA A 195 6.42 6.12 -22.88
C ALA A 195 7.53 7.09 -22.44
N TYR A 196 7.26 8.00 -21.49
CA TYR A 196 8.29 8.89 -20.96
C TYR A 196 9.40 8.15 -20.18
N GLY A 197 9.11 6.95 -19.67
CA GLY A 197 10.08 6.08 -19.00
C GLY A 197 10.70 6.74 -17.77
N VAL A 198 9.89 7.39 -16.94
CA VAL A 198 10.35 8.04 -15.70
C VAL A 198 10.47 7.05 -14.54
N VAL A 199 11.31 7.40 -13.57
CA VAL A 199 11.30 6.81 -12.23
C VAL A 199 9.92 7.07 -11.63
N GLY A 200 9.10 6.02 -11.47
CA GLY A 200 7.68 6.15 -11.08
C GLY A 200 6.66 5.55 -12.05
N LYS A 201 7.07 4.70 -13.01
CA LYS A 201 6.16 3.93 -13.88
C LYS A 201 5.02 3.25 -13.11
N GLN A 202 5.30 2.74 -11.90
CA GLN A 202 4.30 2.14 -11.02
C GLN A 202 3.07 3.03 -10.81
N GLU A 203 3.26 4.33 -10.54
CA GLU A 203 2.14 5.25 -10.32
C GLU A 203 1.24 5.35 -11.56
N VAL A 204 1.84 5.43 -12.77
CA VAL A 204 1.08 5.50 -14.02
C VAL A 204 0.18 4.27 -14.16
N VAL A 205 0.74 3.09 -13.89
CA VAL A 205 0.04 1.80 -13.99
C VAL A 205 -1.06 1.67 -12.91
N GLU A 206 -0.79 2.10 -11.68
CA GLU A 206 -1.79 2.12 -10.59
C GLU A 206 -2.96 3.05 -10.93
N GLN A 207 -2.70 4.19 -11.58
CA GLN A 207 -3.75 5.11 -12.05
C GLN A 207 -4.56 4.54 -13.22
N MET A 208 -3.94 3.77 -14.12
CA MET A 208 -4.66 3.04 -15.17
C MET A 208 -5.64 2.02 -14.57
N VAL A 209 -5.17 1.21 -13.60
CA VAL A 209 -6.01 0.23 -12.90
C VAL A 209 -7.16 0.91 -12.17
N THR A 210 -6.86 1.97 -11.40
CA THR A 210 -7.88 2.74 -10.67
C THR A 210 -8.90 3.33 -11.63
N THR A 211 -8.47 3.81 -12.79
CA THR A 211 -9.38 4.33 -13.82
C THR A 211 -10.25 3.24 -14.42
N ALA A 212 -9.69 2.07 -14.74
CA ALA A 212 -10.45 0.93 -15.26
C ALA A 212 -11.54 0.48 -14.27
N LEU A 213 -11.22 0.41 -12.98
CA LEU A 213 -12.18 0.09 -11.92
C LEU A 213 -13.29 1.14 -11.83
N ARG A 214 -12.92 2.43 -11.81
CA ARG A 214 -13.89 3.54 -11.76
C ARG A 214 -14.83 3.56 -12.97
N VAL A 215 -14.31 3.31 -14.18
CA VAL A 215 -15.09 3.25 -15.42
C VAL A 215 -16.13 2.13 -15.37
N ARG A 216 -15.74 0.98 -14.82
CA ARG A 216 -16.65 -0.14 -14.58
C ARG A 216 -17.71 0.20 -13.53
N GLU A 217 -17.32 0.77 -12.40
CA GLU A 217 -18.24 1.16 -11.33
C GLU A 217 -19.28 2.19 -11.79
N GLN A 218 -18.90 3.10 -12.69
CA GLN A 218 -19.81 4.08 -13.30
C GLN A 218 -20.76 3.49 -14.34
N GLY A 219 -20.61 2.20 -14.69
CA GLY A 219 -21.46 1.54 -15.67
C GLY A 219 -21.29 2.06 -17.09
N ALA A 220 -20.06 2.44 -17.48
CA ALA A 220 -19.74 2.81 -18.86
C ALA A 220 -20.08 1.67 -19.84
N ASP A 221 -20.15 1.96 -21.13
CA ASP A 221 -20.41 0.91 -22.13
C ASP A 221 -19.30 -0.15 -22.15
N ILE A 222 -19.63 -1.35 -22.64
CA ILE A 222 -18.74 -2.52 -22.62
C ILE A 222 -17.46 -2.27 -23.42
N GLU A 223 -17.50 -1.52 -24.51
CA GLU A 223 -16.32 -1.21 -25.32
C GLU A 223 -15.34 -0.35 -24.51
N THR A 224 -15.84 0.72 -23.88
CA THR A 224 -15.05 1.60 -23.01
C THR A 224 -14.44 0.84 -21.83
N GLN A 225 -15.23 -0.02 -21.16
CA GLN A 225 -14.72 -0.87 -20.08
C GLN A 225 -13.61 -1.80 -20.57
N THR A 226 -13.78 -2.40 -21.75
CA THR A 226 -12.81 -3.35 -22.33
C THR A 226 -11.49 -2.65 -22.65
N LYS A 227 -11.53 -1.48 -23.30
CA LYS A 227 -10.32 -0.72 -23.65
C LYS A 227 -9.48 -0.35 -22.42
N PHE A 228 -10.12 0.16 -21.36
CA PHE A 228 -9.40 0.49 -20.12
C PHE A 228 -8.90 -0.75 -19.39
N PHE A 229 -9.69 -1.83 -19.37
CA PHE A 229 -9.27 -3.10 -18.79
C PHE A 229 -8.02 -3.63 -19.50
N GLU A 230 -8.02 -3.71 -20.84
CA GLU A 230 -6.89 -4.22 -21.61
C GLU A 230 -5.61 -3.40 -21.41
N LEU A 231 -5.71 -2.06 -21.42
CA LEU A 231 -4.59 -1.17 -21.16
C LEU A 231 -3.98 -1.40 -19.78
N ALA A 232 -4.84 -1.43 -18.75
CA ALA A 232 -4.41 -1.63 -17.36
C ALA A 232 -3.83 -3.03 -17.15
N ASN A 233 -4.49 -4.07 -17.68
CA ASN A 233 -4.08 -5.47 -17.57
C ASN A 233 -2.71 -5.70 -18.20
N LYS A 234 -2.51 -5.22 -19.43
CA LYS A 234 -1.22 -5.29 -20.12
C LYS A 234 -0.12 -4.57 -19.35
N SER A 235 -0.38 -3.31 -18.96
CA SER A 235 0.60 -2.48 -18.27
C SER A 235 0.99 -3.06 -16.91
N MET A 236 0.04 -3.72 -16.23
CA MET A 236 0.31 -4.42 -14.97
C MET A 236 1.11 -5.70 -15.18
N GLY A 237 0.82 -6.46 -16.23
CA GLY A 237 1.62 -7.62 -16.64
C GLY A 237 3.09 -7.23 -16.86
N ASP A 238 3.33 -6.21 -17.68
CA ASP A 238 4.67 -5.70 -17.97
C ASP A 238 5.39 -5.22 -16.70
N LEU A 239 4.69 -4.50 -15.80
CA LEU A 239 5.26 -4.03 -14.54
C LEU A 239 5.66 -5.20 -13.62
N ILE A 240 4.83 -6.23 -13.54
CA ILE A 240 5.10 -7.40 -12.71
C ILE A 240 6.28 -8.22 -13.23
N GLU A 241 6.53 -8.24 -14.55
CA GLU A 241 7.74 -8.87 -15.10
C GLU A 241 9.02 -8.12 -14.72
N GLU A 242 8.96 -6.79 -14.62
CA GLU A 242 10.09 -5.95 -14.20
C GLU A 242 10.39 -6.09 -12.70
N VAL A 243 9.36 -6.24 -11.86
CA VAL A 243 9.47 -6.37 -10.39
C VAL A 243 8.73 -7.60 -9.87
N PRO A 244 9.19 -8.82 -10.19
CA PRO A 244 8.43 -10.06 -9.97
C PRO A 244 8.21 -10.42 -8.50
N ASN A 245 9.04 -9.88 -7.60
CA ASN A 245 9.06 -10.17 -6.17
C ASN A 245 8.42 -9.07 -5.32
N ASP A 246 7.70 -8.13 -5.92
CA ASP A 246 6.92 -7.14 -5.15
C ASP A 246 5.56 -7.72 -4.75
N ALA A 247 5.40 -8.01 -3.46
CA ALA A 247 4.16 -8.57 -2.91
C ALA A 247 2.98 -7.60 -3.07
N ARG A 248 3.19 -6.28 -2.94
CA ARG A 248 2.13 -5.27 -3.06
C ARG A 248 1.56 -5.26 -4.46
N LEU A 249 2.42 -5.24 -5.47
CA LEU A 249 1.98 -5.25 -6.86
C LEU A 249 1.27 -6.55 -7.23
N ARG A 250 1.74 -7.69 -6.71
CA ARG A 250 1.08 -8.99 -6.90
C ARG A 250 -0.35 -9.01 -6.33
N ILE A 251 -0.55 -8.48 -5.12
CA ILE A 251 -1.91 -8.35 -4.54
C ILE A 251 -2.75 -7.40 -5.38
N PHE A 252 -2.20 -6.24 -5.71
CA PHE A 252 -2.92 -5.20 -6.45
C PHE A 252 -3.39 -5.72 -7.81
N TYR A 253 -2.55 -6.49 -8.51
CA TYR A 253 -2.94 -7.11 -9.77
C TYR A 253 -3.98 -8.22 -9.58
N GLY A 254 -3.79 -9.11 -8.59
CA GLY A 254 -4.76 -10.16 -8.28
C GLY A 254 -6.13 -9.61 -7.89
N ALA A 255 -6.17 -8.52 -7.11
CA ALA A 255 -7.39 -7.83 -6.73
C ALA A 255 -8.07 -7.18 -7.95
N PHE A 256 -7.30 -6.50 -8.82
CA PHE A 256 -7.81 -5.94 -10.08
C PHE A 256 -8.47 -7.03 -10.94
N LEU A 257 -7.80 -8.15 -11.18
CA LEU A 257 -8.35 -9.28 -11.95
C LEU A 257 -9.61 -9.85 -11.29
N SER A 258 -9.62 -9.96 -9.95
CA SER A 258 -10.78 -10.44 -9.19
C SER A 258 -11.99 -9.52 -9.32
N GLN A 259 -11.78 -8.20 -9.36
CA GLN A 259 -12.86 -7.25 -9.66
C GLN A 259 -13.47 -7.50 -11.04
N PHE A 260 -12.67 -7.96 -12.01
CA PHE A 260 -13.15 -8.36 -13.32
C PHE A 260 -13.71 -9.79 -13.40
N ASN A 261 -13.90 -10.47 -12.26
CA ASN A 261 -14.29 -11.86 -12.15
C ASN A 261 -13.31 -12.85 -12.80
N LEU A 262 -12.07 -12.43 -13.05
CA LEU A 262 -11.01 -13.24 -13.65
C LEU A 262 -10.23 -13.97 -12.57
N TYR A 263 -10.94 -14.73 -11.74
CA TYR A 263 -10.35 -15.38 -10.55
C TYR A 263 -9.25 -16.39 -10.88
N ASN A 264 -9.38 -17.11 -12.00
CA ASN A 264 -8.34 -18.05 -12.47
C ASN A 264 -7.02 -17.33 -12.81
N GLU A 265 -7.10 -16.13 -13.38
CA GLU A 265 -5.93 -15.30 -13.69
C GLU A 265 -5.39 -14.62 -12.43
N ALA A 266 -6.26 -14.26 -11.48
CA ALA A 266 -5.87 -13.64 -10.21
C ALA A 266 -5.06 -14.60 -9.31
N LEU A 267 -5.46 -15.88 -9.24
CA LEU A 267 -4.87 -16.89 -8.36
C LEU A 267 -3.32 -16.97 -8.41
N PRO A 268 -2.63 -17.06 -9.56
CA PRO A 268 -1.17 -17.11 -9.59
C PRO A 268 -0.52 -15.87 -8.97
N HIS A 269 -1.11 -14.68 -9.14
CA HIS A 269 -0.61 -13.45 -8.52
C HIS A 269 -0.83 -13.45 -7.01
N LEU A 270 -2.01 -13.83 -6.54
CA LEU A 270 -2.34 -13.92 -5.11
C LEU A 270 -1.51 -15.00 -4.40
N LYS A 271 -1.30 -16.16 -5.02
CA LYS A 271 -0.41 -17.21 -4.50
C LYS A 271 1.02 -16.72 -4.36
N LYS A 272 1.54 -16.03 -5.39
CA LYS A 272 2.88 -15.46 -5.31
C LYS A 272 2.99 -14.37 -4.25
N ALA A 273 1.93 -13.58 -4.05
CA ALA A 273 1.89 -12.60 -2.97
C ALA A 273 1.96 -13.25 -1.59
N VAL A 274 1.22 -14.35 -1.35
CA VAL A 274 1.30 -15.12 -0.10
C VAL A 274 2.69 -15.73 0.08
N GLU A 275 3.31 -16.26 -0.98
CA GLU A 275 4.70 -16.76 -0.91
C GLU A 275 5.69 -15.67 -0.47
N LEU A 276 5.51 -14.45 -0.97
CA LEU A 276 6.38 -13.30 -0.66
C LEU A 276 6.09 -12.68 0.70
N SER A 277 4.86 -12.78 1.21
CA SER A 277 4.43 -12.25 2.50
C SER A 277 3.43 -13.18 3.18
N PRO A 278 3.91 -14.30 3.75
CA PRO A 278 3.06 -15.41 4.20
C PRO A 278 2.22 -15.06 5.44
N ASN A 279 2.64 -14.07 6.21
CA ASN A 279 2.01 -13.70 7.48
C ASN A 279 1.06 -12.52 7.36
N LYS A 280 0.86 -11.98 6.14
CA LYS A 280 0.03 -10.79 5.94
C LYS A 280 -1.40 -11.18 5.61
N GLN A 281 -2.27 -11.10 6.62
CA GLN A 281 -3.63 -11.62 6.55
C GLN A 281 -4.45 -11.03 5.40
N THR A 282 -4.28 -9.75 5.05
CA THR A 282 -4.98 -9.13 3.91
C THR A 282 -4.73 -9.88 2.59
N ILE A 283 -3.52 -10.38 2.36
CA ILE A 283 -3.20 -11.16 1.15
C ILE A 283 -3.94 -12.50 1.17
N ILE A 284 -3.95 -13.13 2.34
CA ILE A 284 -4.58 -14.43 2.58
C ILE A 284 -6.10 -14.30 2.40
N PHE A 285 -6.69 -13.19 2.83
CA PHE A 285 -8.11 -12.87 2.60
C PHE A 285 -8.45 -12.76 1.12
N GLU A 286 -7.63 -12.05 0.33
CA GLU A 286 -7.83 -11.95 -1.12
C GLU A 286 -7.73 -13.33 -1.79
N LEU A 287 -6.74 -14.14 -1.40
CA LEU A 287 -6.57 -15.50 -1.92
C LEU A 287 -7.78 -16.39 -1.60
N GLY A 288 -8.24 -16.41 -0.35
CA GLY A 288 -9.40 -17.21 0.04
C GLY A 288 -10.70 -16.71 -0.61
N THR A 289 -10.84 -15.38 -0.79
CA THR A 289 -11.97 -14.80 -1.52
C THR A 289 -11.97 -15.21 -2.99
N ALA A 290 -10.80 -15.28 -3.63
CA ALA A 290 -10.70 -15.79 -5.01
C ALA A 290 -11.13 -17.26 -5.10
N TYR A 291 -10.73 -18.11 -4.13
CA TYR A 291 -11.20 -19.51 -4.09
C TYR A 291 -12.71 -19.63 -3.84
N LEU A 292 -13.29 -18.82 -2.96
CA LEU A 292 -14.75 -18.77 -2.76
C LEU A 292 -15.49 -18.46 -4.06
N ASN A 293 -15.04 -17.45 -4.81
CA ASN A 293 -15.71 -17.08 -6.06
C ASN A 293 -15.49 -18.10 -7.19
N LEU A 294 -14.47 -18.97 -7.07
CA LEU A 294 -14.30 -20.14 -7.94
C LEU A 294 -15.14 -21.35 -7.49
N GLY A 295 -15.82 -21.26 -6.35
CA GLY A 295 -16.64 -22.33 -5.77
C GLY A 295 -15.86 -23.35 -4.95
N ASP A 296 -14.56 -23.12 -4.68
CA ASP A 296 -13.77 -23.98 -3.80
C ASP A 296 -13.88 -23.50 -2.34
N GLU A 297 -15.07 -23.73 -1.78
CA GLU A 297 -15.44 -23.28 -0.42
C GLU A 297 -14.58 -23.95 0.66
N ASN A 298 -14.20 -25.21 0.45
CA ASN A 298 -13.33 -25.94 1.37
C ASN A 298 -11.93 -25.34 1.40
N LYS A 299 -11.34 -25.03 0.24
CA LYS A 299 -10.02 -24.41 0.19
C LYS A 299 -10.04 -23.00 0.77
N ALA A 300 -11.07 -22.23 0.51
CA ALA A 300 -11.23 -20.91 1.11
C ALA A 300 -11.33 -20.97 2.63
N PHE A 301 -12.07 -21.95 3.18
CA PHE A 301 -12.17 -22.18 4.61
C PHE A 301 -10.79 -22.43 5.25
N GLU A 302 -9.99 -23.35 4.69
CA GLU A 302 -8.63 -23.63 5.18
C GLU A 302 -7.75 -22.36 5.15
N ILE A 303 -7.83 -21.58 4.07
CA ILE A 303 -7.02 -20.36 3.91
C ILE A 303 -7.43 -19.28 4.92
N PHE A 304 -8.72 -19.17 5.22
CA PHE A 304 -9.20 -18.22 6.23
C PHE A 304 -8.90 -18.68 7.67
N GLU A 305 -8.84 -19.99 7.90
CA GLU A 305 -8.33 -20.58 9.15
C GLU A 305 -6.88 -20.18 9.37
N ASP A 306 -6.01 -20.41 8.37
CA ASP A 306 -4.59 -20.01 8.41
C ASP A 306 -4.46 -18.50 8.76
N ALA A 307 -5.30 -17.65 8.15
CA ALA A 307 -5.28 -16.21 8.41
C ALA A 307 -5.70 -15.85 9.85
N TYR A 308 -6.63 -16.60 10.44
CA TYR A 308 -7.06 -16.44 11.83
C TYR A 308 -6.00 -16.93 12.83
N GLU A 309 -5.34 -18.04 12.53
CA GLU A 309 -4.29 -18.61 13.39
C GLU A 309 -3.05 -17.70 13.49
N LEU A 310 -2.78 -16.87 12.48
CA LEU A 310 -1.68 -15.90 12.51
C LEU A 310 -1.82 -14.86 13.63
N ASP A 311 -3.04 -14.43 13.94
CA ASP A 311 -3.34 -13.60 15.10
C ASP A 311 -4.82 -13.72 15.49
N THR A 312 -5.09 -14.49 16.53
CA THR A 312 -6.43 -14.77 17.02
C THR A 312 -7.14 -13.54 17.61
N ASN A 313 -6.40 -12.44 17.87
CA ASN A 313 -6.99 -11.19 18.34
C ASN A 313 -7.46 -10.30 17.18
N PHE A 314 -7.13 -10.65 15.94
CA PHE A 314 -7.54 -9.88 14.78
C PHE A 314 -9.00 -10.17 14.42
N LYS A 315 -9.91 -9.29 14.84
CA LYS A 315 -11.35 -9.47 14.61
C LYS A 315 -11.73 -9.65 13.12
N ASN A 316 -11.03 -9.02 12.18
CA ASN A 316 -11.36 -9.24 10.76
C ASN A 316 -10.98 -10.64 10.28
N ALA A 317 -9.90 -11.25 10.80
CA ALA A 317 -9.56 -12.62 10.49
C ALA A 317 -10.60 -13.59 11.06
N GLU A 318 -11.08 -13.32 12.29
CA GLU A 318 -12.19 -14.07 12.89
C GLU A 318 -13.47 -14.01 12.03
N ILE A 319 -13.86 -12.81 11.58
CA ILE A 319 -15.04 -12.63 10.70
C ILE A 319 -14.86 -13.39 9.38
N ILE A 320 -13.68 -13.32 8.76
CA ILE A 320 -13.41 -13.98 7.48
C ILE A 320 -13.37 -15.51 7.65
N TYR A 321 -12.84 -16.04 8.75
CA TYR A 321 -12.90 -17.47 9.07
C TYR A 321 -14.34 -17.95 9.22
N ARG A 322 -15.19 -17.19 9.94
CA ARG A 322 -16.64 -17.46 10.03
C ARG A 322 -17.33 -17.40 8.67
N VAL A 323 -16.97 -16.45 7.81
CA VAL A 323 -17.49 -16.38 6.43
C VAL A 323 -17.15 -17.66 5.66
N GLY A 324 -15.88 -18.11 5.71
CA GLY A 324 -15.48 -19.38 5.10
C GLY A 324 -16.29 -20.57 5.65
N ALA A 325 -16.57 -20.57 6.95
CA ALA A 325 -17.34 -21.62 7.61
C ALA A 325 -18.80 -21.66 7.15
N ILE A 326 -19.42 -20.51 6.93
CA ILE A 326 -20.79 -20.41 6.40
C ILE A 326 -20.86 -21.00 4.99
N TYR A 327 -19.90 -20.66 4.12
CA TYR A 327 -19.85 -21.22 2.76
C TYR A 327 -19.59 -22.73 2.78
N ALA A 328 -18.58 -23.18 3.54
CA ALA A 328 -18.18 -24.58 3.55
C ALA A 328 -19.09 -25.50 4.41
N ASP A 329 -20.18 -24.98 4.98
CA ASP A 329 -21.05 -25.68 5.94
C ASP A 329 -20.29 -26.27 7.15
N LYS A 330 -19.33 -25.49 7.69
CA LYS A 330 -18.45 -25.84 8.83
C LYS A 330 -18.66 -24.95 10.05
N GLU A 331 -19.79 -24.24 10.16
CA GLU A 331 -20.10 -23.34 11.29
C GLU A 331 -19.88 -24.03 12.66
N ALA A 332 -20.31 -25.29 12.80
CA ALA A 332 -20.15 -26.05 14.04
C ALA A 332 -18.67 -26.24 14.46
N GLN A 333 -17.74 -26.33 13.50
CA GLN A 333 -16.30 -26.48 13.80
C GLN A 333 -15.75 -25.16 14.37
N VAL A 334 -16.10 -24.04 13.73
CA VAL A 334 -15.67 -22.71 14.16
C VAL A 334 -16.32 -22.31 15.48
N ASP A 335 -17.60 -22.63 15.66
CA ASP A 335 -18.33 -22.35 16.90
C ASP A 335 -17.78 -23.14 18.09
N ALA A 336 -17.16 -24.30 17.88
CA ALA A 336 -16.47 -25.03 18.95
C ALA A 336 -15.22 -24.30 19.47
N ILE A 337 -14.61 -23.45 18.65
CA ILE A 337 -13.39 -22.69 18.97
C ILE A 337 -13.76 -21.29 19.48
N LEU A 338 -14.68 -20.61 18.78
CA LEU A 338 -14.98 -19.19 18.96
C LEU A 338 -16.32 -18.93 19.66
N GLY A 339 -17.09 -19.98 19.93
CA GLY A 339 -18.50 -19.85 20.30
C GLY A 339 -19.39 -19.45 19.11
N PRO A 340 -20.72 -19.53 19.28
CA PRO A 340 -21.68 -19.16 18.25
C PRO A 340 -21.51 -17.70 17.82
N ILE A 341 -21.87 -17.42 16.56
CA ILE A 341 -21.83 -16.06 16.02
C ILE A 341 -22.71 -15.14 16.86
N SER A 342 -22.10 -14.12 17.46
CA SER A 342 -22.82 -13.17 18.32
C SER A 342 -23.83 -12.34 17.53
N ASP A 343 -24.89 -11.86 18.18
CA ASP A 343 -25.85 -10.92 17.58
C ASP A 343 -25.17 -9.62 17.08
N LYS A 344 -24.01 -9.27 17.66
CA LYS A 344 -23.18 -8.17 17.15
C LYS A 344 -22.61 -8.50 15.77
N ASP A 345 -21.97 -9.66 15.65
CA ASP A 345 -21.27 -10.08 14.44
C ASP A 345 -22.24 -10.50 13.32
N ARG A 346 -23.43 -10.99 13.65
CA ARG A 346 -24.50 -11.28 12.67
C ARG A 346 -24.93 -10.07 11.85
N THR A 347 -24.73 -8.85 12.38
CA THR A 347 -25.03 -7.60 11.67
C THR A 347 -23.89 -7.08 10.79
N GLU A 348 -22.74 -7.78 10.78
CA GLU A 348 -21.60 -7.43 9.94
C GLU A 348 -21.88 -7.82 8.47
N GLY A 349 -21.59 -6.90 7.54
CA GLY A 349 -22.02 -7.04 6.14
C GLY A 349 -21.46 -8.26 5.40
N ARG A 350 -20.23 -8.70 5.69
CA ARG A 350 -19.62 -9.91 5.13
C ARG A 350 -20.32 -11.17 5.61
N ILE A 351 -20.75 -11.23 6.88
CA ILE A 351 -21.55 -12.36 7.39
C ILE A 351 -22.93 -12.39 6.74
N ILE A 352 -23.60 -11.25 6.62
CA ILE A 352 -24.90 -11.15 5.93
C ILE A 352 -24.76 -11.60 4.47
N ASN A 353 -23.73 -11.14 3.77
CA ASN A 353 -23.45 -11.53 2.39
C ASN A 353 -23.15 -13.03 2.29
N ALA A 354 -22.42 -13.60 3.26
CA ALA A 354 -22.16 -15.05 3.33
C ALA A 354 -23.46 -15.83 3.44
N TYR A 355 -24.33 -15.50 4.40
CA TYR A 355 -25.64 -16.14 4.53
C TYR A 355 -26.50 -15.98 3.28
N THR A 356 -26.45 -14.81 2.64
CA THR A 356 -27.22 -14.52 1.44
C THR A 356 -26.78 -15.40 0.27
N ARG A 357 -25.47 -15.49 0.01
CA ARG A 357 -24.93 -16.30 -1.09
C ARG A 357 -25.02 -17.81 -0.81
N ALA A 358 -24.93 -18.22 0.45
CA ALA A 358 -25.16 -19.61 0.87
C ALA A 358 -26.65 -20.01 0.88
N GLY A 359 -27.58 -19.10 0.57
CA GLY A 359 -29.02 -19.38 0.55
C GLY A 359 -29.64 -19.57 1.93
N ARG A 360 -28.96 -19.15 3.00
CA ARG A 360 -29.39 -19.26 4.40
C ARG A 360 -30.35 -18.12 4.77
N VAL A 361 -31.49 -18.07 4.08
CA VAL A 361 -32.40 -16.91 4.09
C VAL A 361 -32.95 -16.57 5.49
N ASN A 362 -33.23 -17.57 6.33
CA ASN A 362 -33.67 -17.32 7.71
C ASN A 362 -32.59 -16.60 8.53
N ASP A 363 -31.33 -16.94 8.30
CA ASP A 363 -30.21 -16.29 8.98
C ASP A 363 -30.06 -14.83 8.53
N VAL A 364 -30.28 -14.56 7.24
CA VAL A 364 -30.35 -13.21 6.64
C VAL A 364 -31.48 -12.38 7.26
N VAL A 365 -32.70 -12.94 7.37
CA VAL A 365 -33.84 -12.28 8.02
C VAL A 365 -33.46 -11.87 9.45
N ARG A 366 -32.94 -12.82 10.24
CA ARG A 366 -32.53 -12.55 11.63
C ARG A 366 -31.44 -11.48 11.71
N SER A 367 -30.48 -11.47 10.79
CA SER A 367 -29.44 -10.45 10.74
C SER A 367 -29.98 -9.05 10.44
N TRP A 368 -30.94 -8.93 9.53
CA TRP A 368 -31.57 -7.63 9.24
C TRP A 368 -32.51 -7.16 10.34
N GLU A 369 -33.23 -8.06 11.01
CA GLU A 369 -33.99 -7.74 12.22
C GLU A 369 -33.07 -7.13 13.30
N LEU A 370 -31.94 -7.77 13.59
CA LEU A 370 -30.94 -7.26 14.55
C LEU A 370 -30.33 -5.92 14.11
N SER A 371 -30.11 -5.71 12.81
CA SER A 371 -29.62 -4.43 12.27
C SER A 371 -30.63 -3.29 12.48
N ILE A 372 -31.93 -3.58 12.32
CA ILE A 372 -33.01 -2.62 12.58
C ILE A 372 -33.18 -2.34 14.08
N GLU A 373 -33.04 -3.36 14.94
CA GLU A 373 -33.07 -3.16 16.40
C GLU A 373 -32.01 -2.15 16.85
N LYS A 374 -30.81 -2.17 16.24
CA LYS A 374 -29.74 -1.21 16.53
C LYS A 374 -29.98 0.16 15.90
N ASN A 375 -30.45 0.20 14.66
CA ASN A 375 -30.62 1.42 13.88
C ASN A 375 -32.00 1.44 13.20
N PRO A 376 -33.08 1.76 13.94
CA PRO A 376 -34.44 1.65 13.44
C PRO A 376 -34.82 2.71 12.40
N ASN A 377 -34.02 3.76 12.24
CA ASN A 377 -34.30 4.85 11.32
C ASN A 377 -33.52 4.74 9.99
N ASN A 378 -32.91 3.58 9.72
CA ASN A 378 -32.21 3.37 8.46
C ASN A 378 -33.16 2.76 7.41
N PRO A 379 -33.61 3.54 6.40
CA PRO A 379 -34.55 3.04 5.38
C PRO A 379 -33.99 1.86 4.59
N GLN A 380 -32.67 1.80 4.37
CA GLN A 380 -32.03 0.71 3.62
C GLN A 380 -32.14 -0.63 4.35
N PHE A 381 -32.13 -0.64 5.69
CA PHE A 381 -32.28 -1.87 6.46
C PHE A 381 -33.70 -2.41 6.36
N HIS A 382 -34.70 -1.53 6.33
CA HIS A 382 -36.09 -1.92 6.09
C HIS A 382 -36.29 -2.51 4.68
N VAL A 383 -35.67 -1.91 3.65
CA VAL A 383 -35.68 -2.46 2.29
C VAL A 383 -35.01 -3.83 2.24
N SER A 384 -33.85 -3.98 2.90
CA SER A 384 -33.08 -5.24 2.89
C SER A 384 -33.82 -6.35 3.66
N LEU A 385 -34.47 -6.03 4.78
CA LEU A 385 -35.34 -6.97 5.49
C LEU A 385 -36.57 -7.34 4.67
N ALA A 386 -37.18 -6.39 3.95
CA ALA A 386 -38.31 -6.67 3.07
C ALA A 386 -37.92 -7.67 1.97
N ALA A 387 -36.77 -7.47 1.34
CA ALA A 387 -36.23 -8.40 0.34
C ALA A 387 -36.01 -9.79 0.93
N ALA A 388 -35.43 -9.87 2.14
CA ALA A 388 -35.24 -11.14 2.85
C ALA A 388 -36.59 -11.84 3.17
N TYR A 389 -37.62 -11.07 3.59
CA TYR A 389 -38.97 -11.59 3.82
C TYR A 389 -39.63 -12.14 2.56
N LEU A 390 -39.43 -11.50 1.41
CA LEU A 390 -39.94 -12.01 0.13
C LEU A 390 -39.33 -13.35 -0.25
N GLN A 391 -38.03 -13.54 0.00
CA GLN A 391 -37.34 -14.80 -0.27
C GLN A 391 -37.88 -15.97 0.58
N VAL A 392 -38.32 -15.72 1.83
CA VAL A 392 -38.99 -16.74 2.67
C VAL A 392 -40.51 -16.78 2.52
N GLY A 393 -41.07 -16.04 1.56
CA GLY A 393 -42.53 -16.02 1.29
C GLY A 393 -43.36 -15.22 2.30
N ARG A 394 -42.74 -14.48 3.22
CA ARG A 394 -43.39 -13.62 4.23
C ARG A 394 -43.83 -12.28 3.61
N ARG A 395 -44.70 -12.34 2.60
CA ARG A 395 -45.11 -11.19 1.76
C ARG A 395 -45.74 -10.04 2.54
N GLN A 396 -46.62 -10.32 3.50
CA GLN A 396 -47.28 -9.27 4.29
C GLN A 396 -46.26 -8.48 5.10
N GLU A 397 -45.26 -9.15 5.66
CA GLU A 397 -44.23 -8.51 6.48
C GLU A 397 -43.25 -7.71 5.62
N ALA A 398 -42.95 -8.18 4.41
CA ALA A 398 -42.20 -7.40 3.43
C ALA A 398 -42.88 -6.05 3.11
N VAL A 399 -44.20 -6.05 2.87
CA VAL A 399 -44.97 -4.82 2.61
C VAL A 399 -44.90 -3.86 3.80
N VAL A 400 -45.01 -4.36 5.04
CA VAL A 400 -44.89 -3.53 6.25
C VAL A 400 -43.51 -2.87 6.34
N GLN A 401 -42.44 -3.59 6.02
CA GLN A 401 -41.09 -3.01 6.05
C GLN A 401 -40.88 -2.00 4.91
N ILE A 402 -41.40 -2.24 3.71
CA ILE A 402 -41.33 -1.26 2.61
C ILE A 402 -42.09 0.01 3.00
N GLN A 403 -43.25 -0.10 3.64
CA GLN A 403 -43.98 1.07 4.13
C GLN A 403 -43.14 1.89 5.12
N LYS A 404 -42.48 1.23 6.07
CA LYS A 404 -41.54 1.91 6.99
C LYS A 404 -40.39 2.58 6.26
N ALA A 405 -39.84 1.96 5.22
CA ALA A 405 -38.78 2.57 4.41
C ALA A 405 -39.27 3.83 3.68
N ILE A 406 -40.51 3.83 3.17
CA ILE A 406 -41.16 5.02 2.55
C ILE A 406 -41.34 6.13 3.59
N ASP A 407 -41.83 5.79 4.79
CA ASP A 407 -42.07 6.76 5.86
C ASP A 407 -40.75 7.43 6.32
N LEU A 408 -39.63 6.69 6.29
CA LEU A 408 -38.30 7.18 6.65
C LEU A 408 -37.57 7.92 5.52
N ASN A 409 -37.86 7.61 4.26
CA ASN A 409 -37.23 8.23 3.08
C ASN A 409 -38.28 8.58 2.00
N PRO A 410 -38.71 9.86 1.92
CA PRO A 410 -39.65 10.31 0.89
C PRO A 410 -39.17 10.12 -0.55
N GLU A 411 -37.86 10.11 -0.82
CA GLU A 411 -37.32 9.87 -2.17
C GLU A 411 -37.52 8.42 -2.63
N PHE A 412 -37.64 7.48 -1.68
CA PHE A 412 -37.90 6.07 -1.97
C PHE A 412 -39.39 5.79 -2.23
N LYS A 413 -40.28 6.78 -2.02
CA LYS A 413 -41.73 6.58 -2.04
C LYS A 413 -42.23 5.93 -3.34
N ASP A 414 -41.88 6.49 -4.49
CA ASP A 414 -42.38 5.99 -5.78
C ASP A 414 -41.90 4.56 -6.06
N GLN A 415 -40.65 4.25 -5.72
CA GLN A 415 -40.09 2.89 -5.84
C GLN A 415 -40.74 1.92 -4.85
N GLY A 416 -40.93 2.33 -3.60
CA GLY A 416 -41.56 1.53 -2.56
C GLY A 416 -43.02 1.20 -2.88
N GLU A 417 -43.79 2.18 -3.35
CA GLU A 417 -45.18 1.96 -3.78
C GLU A 417 -45.27 0.99 -4.96
N PHE A 418 -44.33 1.08 -5.92
CA PHE A 418 -44.20 0.10 -6.99
C PHE A 418 -43.94 -1.31 -6.43
N PHE A 419 -42.96 -1.48 -5.54
CA PHE A 419 -42.67 -2.78 -4.94
C PHE A 419 -43.88 -3.36 -4.19
N ILE A 420 -44.59 -2.55 -3.39
CA ILE A 420 -45.78 -3.00 -2.67
C ILE A 420 -46.84 -3.54 -3.65
N LYS A 421 -47.12 -2.81 -4.74
CA LYS A 421 -48.11 -3.21 -5.74
C LYS A 421 -47.75 -4.54 -6.41
N GLU A 422 -46.48 -4.72 -6.76
CA GLU A 422 -45.98 -5.94 -7.38
C GLU A 422 -46.05 -7.14 -6.42
N ILE A 423 -45.69 -6.95 -5.15
CA ILE A 423 -45.78 -8.00 -4.10
C ILE A 423 -47.23 -8.42 -3.88
N GLN A 424 -48.16 -7.47 -3.84
CA GLN A 424 -49.60 -7.72 -3.70
C GLN A 424 -50.19 -8.44 -4.91
N ALA A 425 -49.66 -8.17 -6.11
CA ALA A 425 -49.99 -8.89 -7.33
C ALA A 425 -49.39 -10.31 -7.40
N GLY A 426 -48.69 -10.76 -6.36
CA GLY A 426 -48.09 -12.09 -6.27
C GLY A 426 -46.70 -12.21 -6.93
N ARG A 427 -46.09 -11.10 -7.32
CA ARG A 427 -44.75 -11.07 -7.94
C ARG A 427 -43.66 -10.86 -6.89
N ASN A 428 -42.41 -11.19 -7.23
CA ASN A 428 -41.22 -10.90 -6.42
C ASN A 428 -40.38 -9.88 -7.20
N PRO A 429 -40.76 -8.59 -7.13
CA PRO A 429 -40.09 -7.52 -7.86
C PRO A 429 -38.66 -7.25 -7.36
#